data_AF-A0A1Q2KVP3-F1
#
_entry.id   AF-A0A1Q2KVP3-F1
#
_cell.length_a   1.000
_cell.length_b   1.000
_cell.length_c   1.000
_cell.angle_alpha   90.00
_cell.angle_beta   90.00
_cell.angle_gamma   90.00
#
_symmetry.space_group_name_H-M   'P 1'
#
loop_
_entity.id
_entity.type
_entity.pdbx_description
1 polymer ?
#
loop_
_entity_poly.entity_id
_entity_poly.type
_entity_poly.pdbx_seq_one_letter_code
_entity_poly.pdbx_strand_id
1 'polypeptide(L)'
;MLLNMTGYEEHEPTLEELQQLYRELTEARGTFAPKPEELEEDDEAALLLESIAQCTPTDLESYAEAVELLVFLLTESGWHEDELEQLRLENLLSRANAAIPDKKRTRRAMLIQIKRIEDETADEELAG
;
A
#
# COMPACT_ATOMS: atom_id res chain seq x y z
N MET A 1 2.36 -8.55 -43.05
CA MET A 1 2.65 -7.47 -42.08
C MET A 1 1.73 -7.70 -40.89
N LEU A 2 2.25 -8.29 -39.82
CA LEU A 2 1.56 -8.35 -38.55
C LEU A 2 2.07 -7.18 -37.72
N LEU A 3 1.16 -6.29 -37.34
CA LEU A 3 1.41 -5.16 -36.46
C LEU A 3 1.79 -5.73 -35.08
N ASN A 4 3.03 -5.49 -34.65
CA ASN A 4 3.44 -5.62 -33.26
C ASN A 4 2.64 -4.59 -32.46
N MET A 5 1.49 -5.01 -31.91
CA MET A 5 0.68 -4.18 -31.03
C MET A 5 1.23 -4.30 -29.61
N THR A 6 1.66 -3.14 -29.09
CA THR A 6 1.85 -2.78 -27.67
C THR A 6 2.86 -3.65 -26.91
N GLY A 7 4.13 -3.26 -26.73
CA GLY A 7 4.51 -1.96 -26.20
C GLY A 7 3.92 -1.76 -24.80
N TYR A 8 3.98 -2.78 -23.93
CA TYR A 8 4.00 -2.52 -22.49
C TYR A 8 5.33 -1.85 -22.22
N GLU A 9 5.37 -0.52 -22.35
CA GLU A 9 6.44 0.23 -21.69
C GLU A 9 6.28 -0.09 -20.21
N GLU A 10 7.21 -0.85 -19.66
CA GLU A 10 7.38 -0.99 -18.22
C GLU A 10 7.66 0.42 -17.70
N HIS A 11 6.59 1.16 -17.39
CA HIS A 11 6.69 2.47 -16.76
C HIS A 11 7.14 2.23 -15.34
N GLU A 12 8.46 2.26 -15.13
CA GLU A 12 9.02 2.23 -13.80
C GLU A 12 8.56 3.51 -13.07
N PRO A 13 7.84 3.38 -11.95
CA PRO A 13 7.36 4.54 -11.22
C PRO A 13 8.55 5.36 -10.71
N THR A 14 8.47 6.67 -10.85
CA THR A 14 9.48 7.57 -10.28
C THR A 14 9.28 7.70 -8.77
N LEU A 15 10.36 8.06 -8.04
CA LEU A 15 10.29 8.30 -6.60
C LEU A 15 9.25 9.39 -6.25
N GLU A 16 9.17 10.45 -7.06
CA GLU A 16 8.20 11.54 -6.86
C GLU A 16 6.76 11.05 -7.03
N GLU A 17 6.48 10.19 -8.03
CA GLU A 17 5.16 9.59 -8.23
C GLU A 17 4.76 8.72 -7.03
N LEU A 18 5.68 7.89 -6.52
CA LEU A 18 5.39 7.05 -5.35
C LEU A 18 5.22 7.86 -4.07
N GLN A 19 6.02 8.92 -3.87
CA GLN A 19 5.86 9.84 -2.73
C GLN A 19 4.50 10.52 -2.75
N GLN A 20 4.04 10.94 -3.94
CA GLN A 20 2.74 11.54 -4.11
C GLN A 20 1.61 10.52 -3.83
N LEU A 21 1.69 9.32 -4.40
CA LEU A 21 0.73 8.25 -4.16
C LEU A 21 0.66 7.84 -2.69
N TYR A 22 1.82 7.71 -2.02
CA TYR A 22 1.89 7.39 -0.60
C TYR A 22 1.16 8.44 0.25
N ARG A 23 1.32 9.72 -0.07
CA ARG A 23 0.62 10.80 0.63
C ARG A 23 -0.89 10.75 0.39
N GLU A 24 -1.32 10.65 -0.86
CA GLU A 24 -2.73 10.58 -1.24
C GLU A 24 -3.43 9.37 -0.58
N LEU A 25 -2.78 8.21 -0.57
CA LEU A 25 -3.30 6.99 0.05
C LEU A 25 -3.31 7.06 1.58
N THR A 26 -2.34 7.73 2.20
CA THR A 26 -2.33 7.95 3.65
C THR A 26 -3.48 8.85 4.08
N GLU A 27 -3.79 9.89 3.30
CA GLU A 27 -4.95 10.75 3.52
C GLU A 27 -6.26 9.97 3.31
N ALA A 28 -6.32 9.15 2.25
CA ALA A 28 -7.46 8.27 1.98
C ALA A 28 -7.70 7.27 3.12
N ARG A 29 -6.65 6.66 3.69
CA ARG A 29 -6.76 5.80 4.88
C ARG A 29 -7.47 6.52 6.02
N GLY A 30 -7.11 7.77 6.31
CA GLY A 30 -7.74 8.53 7.40
C GLY A 30 -9.23 8.82 7.18
N THR A 31 -9.72 8.69 5.95
CA THR A 31 -11.10 9.00 5.56
C THR A 31 -11.94 7.75 5.36
N PHE A 32 -11.36 6.68 4.79
CA PHE A 32 -12.09 5.52 4.27
C PHE A 32 -11.79 4.21 4.99
N ALA A 33 -10.65 4.10 5.69
CA ALA A 33 -10.29 2.87 6.40
C ALA A 33 -10.74 2.94 7.87
N PRO A 34 -11.12 1.80 8.47
CA PRO A 34 -11.44 1.73 9.89
C PRO A 34 -10.22 2.08 10.75
N LYS A 35 -10.49 2.65 11.92
CA LYS A 35 -9.46 2.96 12.91
C LYS A 35 -8.93 1.67 13.56
N PRO A 36 -7.69 1.66 14.08
CA PRO A 36 -7.16 0.51 14.80
C PRO A 36 -8.10 0.02 15.93
N GLU A 37 -8.74 0.95 16.62
CA GLU A 37 -9.72 0.72 17.69
C GLU A 37 -10.99 -0.03 17.22
N GLU A 38 -11.30 0.01 15.93
CA GLU A 38 -12.46 -0.65 15.33
C GLU A 38 -12.12 -2.05 14.80
N LEU A 39 -10.84 -2.42 14.81
CA LEU A 39 -10.30 -3.70 14.31
C LEU A 39 -9.81 -4.61 15.45
N GLU A 40 -10.20 -4.35 16.69
CA GLU A 40 -9.80 -5.12 17.87
C GLU A 40 -10.13 -6.63 17.78
N GLU A 41 -11.02 -7.04 16.87
CA GLU A 41 -11.36 -8.45 16.62
C GLU A 41 -10.63 -9.08 15.42
N ASP A 42 -9.93 -8.28 14.60
CA ASP A 42 -9.16 -8.74 13.44
C ASP A 42 -7.66 -8.44 13.64
N ASP A 43 -6.98 -9.36 14.31
CA ASP A 43 -5.54 -9.32 14.59
C ASP A 43 -4.70 -9.05 13.32
N GLU A 44 -5.14 -9.51 12.14
CA GLU A 44 -4.38 -9.33 10.89
C GLU A 44 -4.50 -7.90 10.34
N ALA A 45 -5.71 -7.33 10.39
CA ALA A 45 -5.94 -5.96 9.96
C ALA A 45 -5.29 -4.95 10.91
N ALA A 46 -5.30 -5.25 12.22
CA ALA A 46 -4.59 -4.46 13.23
C ALA A 46 -3.08 -4.46 13.00
N LEU A 47 -2.47 -5.63 12.77
CA LEU A 47 -1.05 -5.75 12.43
C LEU A 47 -0.70 -4.94 11.18
N LEU A 48 -1.49 -5.07 10.10
CA LEU A 48 -1.27 -4.30 8.87
C LEU A 48 -1.27 -2.79 9.10
N LEU A 49 -2.18 -2.27 9.93
CA LEU A 49 -2.25 -0.85 10.26
C LEU A 49 -1.07 -0.36 11.09
N GLU A 50 -0.62 -1.17 12.05
CA GLU A 50 0.55 -0.87 12.87
C GLU A 50 1.79 -0.79 12.00
N SER A 51 1.99 -1.76 11.10
CA SER A 51 3.16 -1.79 10.23
C SER A 51 3.14 -0.64 9.21
N ILE A 52 1.99 -0.27 8.65
CA ILE A 52 1.85 0.96 7.83
C ILE A 52 2.22 2.21 8.63
N ALA A 53 1.86 2.27 9.92
CA ALA A 53 2.18 3.41 10.78
C ALA A 53 3.67 3.49 11.14
N GLN A 54 4.37 2.35 11.17
CA GLN A 54 5.80 2.26 11.42
C GLN A 54 6.65 2.45 10.13
N CYS A 55 6.06 2.26 8.95
CA CYS A 55 6.73 2.52 7.67
C CYS A 55 7.19 3.98 7.57
N THR A 56 8.51 4.18 7.51
CA THR A 56 9.16 5.46 7.23
C THR A 56 9.94 5.36 5.91
N PRO A 57 9.24 5.36 4.76
CA PRO A 57 9.90 5.13 3.47
C PRO A 57 10.88 6.25 3.12
N THR A 58 12.09 5.88 2.72
CA THR A 58 13.19 6.81 2.40
C THR A 58 13.72 6.68 0.98
N ASP A 59 13.43 5.56 0.32
CA ASP A 59 13.89 5.21 -1.01
C ASP A 59 12.77 4.63 -1.87
N LEU A 60 13.05 4.45 -3.16
CA LEU A 60 12.03 4.06 -4.13
C LEU A 60 11.39 2.69 -3.81
N GLU A 61 12.16 1.75 -3.28
CA GLU A 61 11.66 0.41 -2.92
C GLU A 61 10.76 0.47 -1.69
N SER A 62 11.19 1.15 -0.62
CA SER A 62 10.37 1.35 0.59
C SER A 62 9.10 2.16 0.32
N TYR A 63 9.14 3.15 -0.57
CA TYR A 63 7.94 3.86 -1.02
C TYR A 63 7.00 2.95 -1.80
N ALA A 64 7.52 2.11 -2.71
CA ALA A 64 6.70 1.16 -3.45
C ALA A 64 6.01 0.16 -2.52
N GLU A 65 6.72 -0.37 -1.52
CA GLU A 65 6.16 -1.28 -0.52
C GLU A 65 5.10 -0.60 0.35
N ALA A 66 5.36 0.63 0.82
CA ALA A 66 4.39 1.36 1.62
C ALA A 66 3.09 1.70 0.83
N VAL A 67 3.22 2.05 -0.45
CA VAL A 67 2.07 2.24 -1.35
C VAL A 67 1.33 0.91 -1.55
N GLU A 68 2.03 -0.20 -1.74
CA GLU A 68 1.44 -1.54 -1.93
C GLU A 68 0.60 -1.94 -0.70
N LEU A 69 1.11 -1.72 0.51
CA LEU A 69 0.41 -2.00 1.77
C LEU A 69 -0.86 -1.15 1.93
N LEU A 70 -0.78 0.15 1.63
CA LEU A 70 -1.92 1.06 1.71
C LEU A 70 -3.01 0.70 0.69
N VAL A 71 -2.63 0.37 -0.55
CA VAL A 71 -3.55 -0.11 -1.58
C VAL A 71 -4.27 -1.36 -1.12
N PHE A 72 -3.54 -2.33 -0.56
CA PHE A 72 -4.13 -3.55 -0.04
C PHE A 72 -5.14 -3.29 1.07
N LEU A 73 -4.77 -2.49 2.08
CA LEU A 73 -5.67 -2.10 3.18
C LEU A 73 -6.95 -1.44 2.67
N LEU A 74 -6.82 -0.43 1.81
CA LEU A 74 -7.93 0.34 1.28
C LEU A 74 -8.81 -0.46 0.32
N THR A 75 -8.28 -1.50 -0.32
CA THR A 75 -9.08 -2.42 -1.14
C THR A 75 -9.92 -3.36 -0.28
N GLU A 76 -9.36 -3.87 0.82
CA GLU A 76 -10.04 -4.82 1.70
C GLU A 76 -11.04 -4.14 2.67
N SER A 77 -10.72 -2.93 3.13
CA SER A 77 -11.44 -2.26 4.21
C SER A 77 -11.92 -0.85 3.87
N GLY A 78 -11.46 -0.28 2.75
CA GLY A 78 -11.85 1.06 2.33
C GLY A 78 -13.23 1.07 1.66
N TRP A 79 -14.16 1.81 2.23
CA TRP A 79 -15.48 1.99 1.66
C TRP A 79 -16.12 3.30 2.11
N HIS A 80 -16.97 3.88 1.28
CA HIS A 80 -17.75 5.06 1.62
C HIS A 80 -19.19 4.99 1.10
N GLU A 81 -20.14 5.51 1.88
CA GLU A 81 -21.57 5.56 1.51
C GLU A 81 -21.85 6.52 0.34
N ASP A 82 -21.11 7.63 0.28
CA ASP A 82 -21.19 8.59 -0.81
C ASP A 82 -20.50 8.07 -2.07
N GLU A 83 -21.26 8.02 -3.18
CA GLU A 83 -20.81 7.48 -4.47
C GLU A 83 -19.64 8.28 -5.08
N LEU A 84 -19.59 9.60 -4.88
CA LEU A 84 -18.50 10.43 -5.41
C LEU A 84 -17.20 10.16 -4.64
N GLU A 85 -17.28 10.01 -3.32
CA GLU A 85 -16.12 9.67 -2.50
C GLU A 85 -15.64 8.23 -2.77
N GLN A 86 -16.55 7.28 -2.95
CA GLN A 86 -16.21 5.92 -3.36
C GLN A 86 -15.51 5.90 -4.73
N LEU A 87 -16.00 6.66 -5.70
CA LEU A 87 -15.37 6.76 -7.02
C LEU A 87 -13.98 7.42 -6.96
N ARG A 88 -13.77 8.38 -6.05
CA ARG A 88 -12.44 8.97 -5.81
C ARG A 88 -11.47 7.93 -5.26
N LEU A 89 -11.91 7.12 -4.30
CA LEU A 89 -11.12 6.02 -3.75
C LEU A 89 -10.72 5.03 -4.87
N GLU A 90 -11.68 4.58 -5.68
CA GLU A 90 -11.43 3.66 -6.78
C GLU A 90 -10.44 4.20 -7.82
N ASN A 91 -10.55 5.48 -8.18
CA ASN A 91 -9.60 6.14 -9.08
C ASN A 91 -8.18 6.20 -8.49
N LEU A 92 -8.08 6.48 -7.19
CA LEU A 92 -6.78 6.51 -6.49
C LEU A 92 -6.14 5.11 -6.47
N LEU A 93 -6.92 4.08 -6.10
CA LEU A 93 -6.46 2.70 -6.10
C LEU A 93 -6.05 2.22 -7.51
N SER A 94 -6.79 2.62 -8.54
CA SER A 94 -6.44 2.29 -9.93
C SER A 94 -5.11 2.92 -10.35
N ARG A 95 -4.88 4.20 -10.01
CA ARG A 95 -3.61 4.90 -10.28
C ARG A 95 -2.44 4.24 -9.55
N ALA A 96 -2.62 3.90 -8.28
CA ALA A 96 -1.58 3.27 -7.47
C ALA A 96 -1.22 1.86 -7.99
N ASN A 97 -2.21 1.06 -8.37
CA ASN A 97 -1.99 -0.26 -8.98
C ASN A 97 -1.31 -0.18 -10.36
N ALA A 98 -1.55 0.87 -11.13
CA ALA A 98 -0.85 1.07 -12.40
C ALA A 98 0.62 1.48 -12.21
N ALA A 99 0.95 2.13 -11.09
CA ALA A 99 2.30 2.56 -10.77
C ALA A 99 3.15 1.43 -10.16
N ILE A 100 2.55 0.46 -9.45
CA ILE A 100 3.28 -0.67 -8.87
C ILE A 100 3.28 -1.83 -9.89
N PRO A 101 4.45 -2.28 -10.39
CA PRO A 101 4.51 -3.39 -11.32
C PRO A 101 3.96 -4.67 -10.67
N ASP A 102 3.17 -5.40 -11.46
CA ASP A 102 2.33 -6.54 -11.13
C ASP A 102 3.08 -7.66 -10.36
N LYS A 103 3.22 -7.50 -9.04
CA LYS A 103 3.63 -8.59 -8.15
C LYS A 103 2.36 -9.26 -7.66
N LYS A 104 2.09 -10.48 -8.15
CA LYS A 104 1.09 -11.41 -7.57
C LYS A 104 1.51 -11.80 -6.15
N ARG A 105 1.44 -10.88 -5.20
CA ARG A 105 1.67 -11.13 -3.78
C ARG A 105 0.33 -11.46 -3.15
N THR A 106 0.24 -12.65 -2.59
CA THR A 106 -0.93 -13.08 -1.81
C THR A 106 -0.95 -12.32 -0.49
N ARG A 107 -2.14 -12.04 0.07
CA ARG A 107 -2.36 -11.45 1.41
C ARG A 107 -1.37 -12.00 2.46
N ARG A 108 -1.17 -13.31 2.46
CA ARG A 108 -0.23 -14.02 3.35
C ARG A 108 1.24 -13.69 3.12
N ALA A 109 1.66 -13.43 1.87
CA ALA A 109 3.02 -13.01 1.55
C ALA A 109 3.29 -11.57 2.01
N MET A 110 2.30 -10.68 1.89
CA MET A 110 2.39 -9.33 2.45
C MET A 110 2.50 -9.37 3.98
N LEU A 111 1.64 -10.16 4.66
CA LEU A 111 1.72 -10.37 6.11
C LEU A 111 3.06 -10.94 6.57
N ILE A 112 3.69 -11.84 5.79
CA ILE A 112 5.04 -12.35 6.09
C ILE A 112 6.11 -11.27 5.89
N GLN A 113 5.99 -10.45 4.84
CA GLN A 113 6.92 -9.34 4.60
C GLN A 113 6.83 -8.30 5.72
N ILE A 114 5.61 -7.96 6.13
CA ILE A 114 5.32 -7.07 7.25
C ILE A 114 6.02 -7.56 8.52
N LYS A 115 5.80 -8.82 8.90
CA LYS A 115 6.41 -9.42 10.08
C LYS A 115 7.94 -9.44 10.02
N ARG A 116 8.50 -9.52 8.82
CA ARG A 116 9.95 -9.51 8.59
C ARG A 116 10.55 -8.10 8.73
N ILE A 117 9.81 -7.05 8.35
CA ILE A 117 10.21 -5.65 8.60
C ILE A 117 10.24 -5.37 10.11
N GLU A 118 9.29 -5.92 10.88
CA GLU A 118 9.27 -5.82 12.35
C GLU A 118 10.45 -6.54 13.00
N ASP A 119 10.79 -7.75 12.55
CA ASP A 119 11.93 -8.50 13.08
C ASP A 119 13.28 -7.80 12.76
N GLU A 120 13.43 -7.20 11.57
CA GLU A 120 14.65 -6.48 11.16
C GLU A 120 14.82 -5.14 11.91
N THR A 121 13.73 -4.46 12.26
CA THR A 121 13.78 -3.21 13.05
C THR A 121 14.02 -3.45 14.54
N ALA A 122 13.56 -4.58 15.09
CA ALA A 122 13.79 -4.95 16.49
C ALA A 122 15.25 -5.35 16.79
N ASP A 123 15.95 -5.93 15.81
CA ASP A 123 17.36 -6.33 15.96
C ASP A 123 18.34 -5.14 15.90
N GLU A 124 17.99 -4.04 15.20
CA GLU A 124 18.82 -2.83 15.16
C GLU A 124 18.79 -2.02 16.47
N GLU A 125 17.66 -1.99 17.19
CA GLU A 125 17.56 -1.31 18.50
C GLU A 125 18.33 -2.03 19.63
N LEU A 126 18.61 -3.33 19.50
CA LEU A 126 19.39 -4.10 20.47
C LEU A 126 20.91 -4.06 20.20
N ALA A 127 21.33 -3.56 19.04
CA ALA A 127 22.73 -3.51 18.62
C ALA A 127 23.38 -2.10 18.71
N GLY A 128 22.61 -1.07 19.09
CA GLY A 128 23.08 0.30 19.35
C GLY A 128 23.31 0.61 20.83
#